data_AF-A0A6A4GRK4-F1
#
_entry.id   AF-A0A6A4GRK4-F1
#
_cell.length_a   1.000
_cell.length_b   1.000
_cell.length_c   1.000
_cell.angle_alpha   90.00
_cell.angle_beta   90.00
_cell.angle_gamma   90.00
#
_symmetry.space_group_name_H-M   'P 1'
#
loop_
_entity.id
_entity.type
_entity.pdbx_description
1 polymer ?
#
loop_
_entity_poly.entity_id
_entity_poly.type
_entity_poly.pdbx_seq_one_letter_code
_entity_poly.pdbx_strand_id
1 'polypeptide(L)'
;MQKLIRSVFISSTGMTRINDFQKYVPVDSAIAWVYEEFKGPGPEGAIKHQFFFGQGWSNSRWNREVVSNLVTQVINQQATFRIPGDCLPSEVIKICLQDHLKQVHASWQLDKPHVHASGEHYETAQESHNHACSQENAQSEKLKVNQQKFKKHRERLDTVNELLKNPRLSTTDHAKWKFAKDVLIKLGTDGQSLEHTDSDLALVTYEPFYCRHIVGQILHELDEETIARKLRNVHSKGKQRLIPSGRIHRRSKECSHNPVAHKLPIALYHRRYLKSLSPYDMELLQAKKDVTFPMLEKNSVYDQGSDSMDET
;
A
#
# COMPACT_ATOMS: atom_id res chain seq x y z
N MET A 1 -9.79 19.12 -7.75
CA MET A 1 -8.61 19.57 -8.51
C MET A 1 -7.67 18.44 -8.96
N GLN A 2 -7.14 17.57 -8.10
CA GLN A 2 -6.21 16.50 -8.53
C GLN A 2 -6.74 15.61 -9.68
N LYS A 3 -8.05 15.26 -9.66
CA LYS A 3 -8.69 14.51 -10.76
C LYS A 3 -8.64 15.27 -12.10
N LEU A 4 -8.80 16.59 -12.08
CA LEU A 4 -8.71 17.43 -13.28
C LEU A 4 -7.28 17.44 -13.82
N ILE A 5 -6.28 17.67 -12.97
CA ILE A 5 -4.86 17.67 -13.37
C ILE A 5 -4.51 16.35 -14.07
N ARG A 6 -4.89 15.23 -13.45
CA ARG A 6 -4.71 13.90 -14.02
C ARG A 6 -5.45 13.72 -15.36
N SER A 7 -6.69 14.19 -15.45
CA SER A 7 -7.48 14.10 -16.68
C SER A 7 -6.86 14.90 -17.82
N VAL A 8 -6.45 16.14 -17.57
CA VAL A 8 -5.76 17.00 -18.54
C VAL A 8 -4.48 16.32 -19.01
N PHE A 9 -3.65 15.88 -18.07
CA PHE A 9 -2.38 15.22 -18.38
C PHE A 9 -2.58 14.01 -19.31
N ILE A 10 -3.45 13.08 -18.93
CA ILE A 10 -3.71 11.84 -19.69
C ILE A 10 -4.29 12.16 -21.09
N SER A 11 -5.28 13.05 -21.17
CA SER A 11 -5.90 13.41 -22.44
C SER A 11 -4.95 14.15 -23.38
N SER A 12 -4.10 15.03 -22.86
CA SER A 12 -3.12 15.78 -23.64
C SER A 12 -1.97 14.91 -24.18
N THR A 13 -1.60 13.84 -23.48
CA THR A 13 -0.60 12.87 -23.96
C THR A 13 -1.20 11.76 -24.81
N GLY A 14 -2.53 11.72 -24.98
CA GLY A 14 -3.24 10.67 -25.74
C GLY A 14 -3.20 9.28 -25.09
N MET A 15 -2.81 9.18 -23.82
CA MET A 15 -2.70 7.90 -23.10
C MET A 15 -4.01 7.60 -22.37
N THR A 16 -4.17 6.37 -21.84
CA THR A 16 -5.38 6.01 -21.06
C THR A 16 -5.15 6.10 -19.55
N ARG A 17 -3.93 5.82 -19.10
CA ARG A 17 -3.53 5.77 -17.68
C ARG A 17 -2.12 6.29 -17.51
N ILE A 18 -1.82 6.89 -16.35
CA ILE A 18 -0.45 7.36 -16.00
C ILE A 18 0.57 6.21 -15.98
N ASN A 19 0.14 4.98 -15.69
CA ASN A 19 1.03 3.83 -15.58
C ASN A 19 1.11 2.99 -16.87
N ASP A 20 0.57 3.51 -17.99
CA ASP A 20 0.47 2.82 -19.27
C ASP A 20 1.13 3.67 -20.38
N PHE A 21 2.44 3.93 -20.22
CA PHE A 21 3.24 4.76 -21.11
C PHE A 21 4.27 3.96 -21.93
N GLN A 22 4.23 2.63 -21.89
CA GLN A 22 5.17 1.77 -22.63
C GLN A 22 5.10 2.02 -24.15
N LYS A 23 3.90 2.31 -24.65
CA LYS A 23 3.63 2.65 -26.07
C LYS A 23 3.71 4.15 -26.38
N TYR A 24 4.04 4.98 -25.38
CA TYR A 24 4.19 6.41 -25.59
C TYR A 24 5.38 6.68 -26.50
N VAL A 25 5.21 7.60 -27.44
CA VAL A 25 6.26 8.06 -28.36
C VAL A 25 6.74 9.43 -27.88
N PRO A 26 7.93 9.52 -27.25
CA PRO A 26 8.51 10.80 -26.87
C PRO A 26 8.89 11.63 -28.10
N VAL A 27 9.10 12.93 -27.90
CA VAL A 27 9.70 13.76 -28.95
C VAL A 27 11.10 13.26 -29.30
N ASP A 28 11.49 13.42 -30.57
CA ASP A 28 12.83 13.11 -31.03
C ASP A 28 13.89 13.88 -30.21
N SER A 29 14.97 13.18 -29.86
CA SER A 29 16.04 13.74 -29.03
C SER A 29 16.77 14.89 -29.73
N ALA A 30 16.90 14.86 -31.06
CA ALA A 30 17.50 15.93 -31.83
C ALA A 30 16.65 17.21 -31.77
N ILE A 31 15.32 17.08 -31.84
CA ILE A 31 14.41 18.23 -31.72
C ILE A 31 14.53 18.87 -30.35
N ALA A 32 14.45 18.05 -29.28
CA ALA A 32 14.59 18.53 -27.91
C ALA A 32 15.96 19.18 -27.68
N TRP A 33 17.03 18.62 -28.24
CA TRP A 33 18.38 19.16 -28.13
C TRP A 33 18.55 20.51 -28.83
N VAL A 34 18.05 20.64 -30.07
CA VAL A 34 18.13 21.90 -30.82
C VAL A 34 17.36 23.02 -30.10
N TYR A 35 16.24 22.69 -29.44
CA TYR A 35 15.53 23.65 -28.58
C TYR A 35 16.32 24.01 -27.32
N GLU A 36 16.96 23.03 -26.68
CA GLU A 36 17.81 23.23 -25.51
C GLU A 36 18.93 24.26 -25.80
N GLU A 37 19.51 24.20 -27.01
CA GLU A 37 20.51 25.13 -27.54
C GLU A 37 19.95 26.49 -28.02
N PHE A 38 18.65 26.77 -27.85
CA PHE A 38 17.97 27.98 -28.35
C PHE A 38 17.98 28.14 -29.88
N LYS A 39 18.16 27.05 -30.63
CA LYS A 39 18.29 27.08 -32.09
C LYS A 39 17.05 26.58 -32.84
N GLY A 40 16.05 26.07 -32.12
CA GLY A 40 14.86 25.46 -32.71
C GLY A 40 13.56 25.91 -32.07
N PRO A 41 12.42 25.54 -32.69
CA PRO A 41 11.10 25.83 -32.15
C PRO A 41 10.85 25.06 -30.86
N GLY A 42 10.02 25.63 -29.98
CA GLY A 42 9.57 24.97 -28.76
C GLY A 42 8.45 23.94 -29.00
N PRO A 43 7.95 23.31 -27.94
CA PRO A 43 6.81 22.40 -28.03
C PRO A 43 5.53 23.17 -28.39
N GLU A 44 5.23 23.20 -29.69
CA GLU A 44 4.06 23.87 -30.27
C GLU A 44 3.24 22.94 -31.17
N GLY A 45 2.03 23.36 -31.54
CA GLY A 45 1.16 22.60 -32.45
C GLY A 45 0.89 21.17 -31.98
N ALA A 46 1.14 20.20 -32.87
CA ALA A 46 0.88 18.78 -32.60
C ALA A 46 1.81 18.17 -31.53
N ILE A 47 2.99 18.76 -31.31
CA ILE A 47 3.99 18.25 -30.34
C ILE A 47 3.98 19.01 -29.01
N LYS A 48 3.02 19.93 -28.83
CA LYS A 48 2.88 20.80 -27.65
C LYS A 48 2.87 20.06 -26.30
N HIS A 49 2.34 18.84 -26.29
CA HIS A 49 2.24 18.00 -25.10
C HIS A 49 3.09 16.71 -25.19
N GLN A 50 4.04 16.66 -26.14
CA GLN A 50 4.96 15.54 -26.27
C GLN A 50 6.18 15.76 -25.38
N PHE A 51 6.41 14.85 -24.43
CA PHE A 51 7.55 14.90 -23.53
C PHE A 51 8.81 14.31 -24.18
N PHE A 52 9.96 14.77 -23.72
CA PHE A 52 11.27 14.22 -24.01
C PHE A 52 11.68 13.27 -22.89
N PHE A 53 12.10 12.05 -23.23
CA PHE A 53 12.53 11.02 -22.25
C PHE A 53 13.99 10.56 -22.42
N GLY A 54 14.80 11.30 -23.18
CA GLY A 54 16.22 11.02 -23.31
C GLY A 54 17.04 11.41 -22.08
N GLN A 55 18.36 11.40 -22.21
CA GLN A 55 19.27 11.77 -21.13
C GLN A 55 18.99 13.21 -20.63
N GLY A 56 18.93 13.38 -19.32
CA GLY A 56 18.65 14.69 -18.71
C GLY A 56 17.19 15.14 -18.77
N TRP A 57 16.24 14.25 -19.12
CA TRP A 57 14.81 14.59 -19.26
C TRP A 57 14.22 15.35 -18.07
N SER A 58 14.63 15.06 -16.84
CA SER A 58 14.04 15.65 -15.64
C SER A 58 14.30 17.16 -15.54
N ASN A 59 15.37 17.63 -16.17
CA ASN A 59 15.80 19.03 -16.14
C ASN A 59 15.72 19.72 -17.51
N SER A 60 15.30 19.02 -18.56
CA SER A 60 15.25 19.60 -19.91
C SER A 60 14.33 20.80 -19.98
N ARG A 61 14.74 21.82 -20.74
CA ARG A 61 13.90 23.00 -21.01
C ARG A 61 12.66 22.62 -21.78
N TRP A 62 12.78 21.64 -22.68
CA TRP A 62 11.64 21.07 -23.41
C TRP A 62 10.51 20.64 -22.46
N ASN A 63 10.82 19.79 -21.48
CA ASN A 63 9.80 19.27 -20.55
C ASN A 63 9.24 20.35 -19.64
N ARG A 64 10.05 21.34 -19.24
CA ARG A 64 9.57 22.50 -18.46
C ARG A 64 8.53 23.31 -19.24
N GLU A 65 8.74 23.48 -20.55
CA GLU A 65 7.80 24.18 -21.41
C GLU A 65 6.52 23.36 -21.63
N VAL A 66 6.64 22.05 -21.87
CA VAL A 66 5.48 21.14 -21.96
C VAL A 66 4.65 21.17 -20.67
N VAL A 67 5.29 21.16 -19.49
CA VAL A 67 4.57 21.28 -18.20
C VAL A 67 3.85 22.63 -18.12
N SER A 68 4.47 23.74 -18.55
CA SER A 68 3.85 25.07 -18.52
C SER A 68 2.63 25.16 -19.45
N ASN A 69 2.70 24.51 -20.61
CA ASN A 69 1.57 24.33 -21.52
C ASN A 69 0.40 23.59 -20.84
N LEU A 70 0.70 22.51 -20.12
CA LEU A 70 -0.31 21.73 -19.39
C LEU A 70 -0.90 22.50 -18.20
N VAL A 71 -0.10 23.29 -17.46
CA VAL A 71 -0.61 24.16 -16.38
C VAL A 71 -1.66 25.11 -16.94
N THR A 72 -1.36 25.77 -18.06
CA THR A 72 -2.30 26.68 -18.75
C THR A 72 -3.59 25.95 -19.13
N GLN A 73 -3.48 24.73 -19.64
CA GLN A 73 -4.64 23.91 -20.00
C GLN A 73 -5.48 23.49 -18.78
N VAL A 74 -4.85 23.15 -17.65
CA VAL A 74 -5.56 22.84 -16.40
C VAL A 74 -6.37 24.05 -15.92
N ILE A 75 -5.75 25.23 -15.89
CA ILE A 75 -6.41 26.47 -15.48
C ILE A 75 -7.60 26.77 -16.39
N ASN A 76 -7.40 26.69 -17.70
CA ASN A 76 -8.45 26.92 -18.69
C ASN A 76 -9.61 25.91 -18.54
N GLN A 77 -9.32 24.62 -18.36
CA GLN A 77 -10.38 23.63 -18.17
C GLN A 77 -11.13 23.83 -16.84
N GLN A 78 -10.46 24.23 -15.76
CA GLN A 78 -11.15 24.55 -14.51
C GLN A 78 -12.18 25.66 -14.72
N ALA A 79 -11.78 26.73 -15.42
CA ALA A 79 -12.67 27.85 -15.74
C ALA A 79 -13.84 27.40 -16.64
N THR A 80 -13.55 26.65 -17.70
CA THR A 80 -14.58 26.16 -18.64
C THR A 80 -15.62 25.26 -17.96
N PHE A 81 -15.19 24.34 -17.09
CA PHE A 81 -16.10 23.41 -16.39
C PHE A 81 -16.71 23.99 -15.12
N ARG A 82 -16.45 25.26 -14.79
CA ARG A 82 -16.95 25.95 -13.58
C ARG A 82 -16.80 25.11 -12.30
N ILE A 83 -15.66 24.43 -12.17
CA ILE A 83 -15.42 23.57 -11.01
C ILE A 83 -15.30 24.48 -9.78
N PRO A 84 -16.17 24.32 -8.75
CA PRO A 84 -16.22 25.21 -7.61
C PRO A 84 -14.95 25.14 -6.75
N GLY A 85 -14.56 26.28 -6.19
CA GLY A 85 -13.36 26.47 -5.38
C GLY A 85 -12.24 27.21 -6.10
N ASP A 86 -11.31 27.76 -5.33
CA ASP A 86 -10.17 28.49 -5.86
C ASP A 86 -9.27 27.58 -6.71
N CYS A 87 -8.72 28.15 -7.78
CA CYS A 87 -7.68 27.45 -8.55
C CYS A 87 -6.47 27.21 -7.66
N LEU A 88 -5.90 26.00 -7.74
CA LEU A 88 -4.61 25.77 -7.09
C LEU A 88 -3.57 26.73 -7.69
N PRO A 89 -2.63 27.24 -6.88
CA PRO A 89 -1.52 28.02 -7.40
C PRO A 89 -0.81 27.26 -8.53
N SER A 90 -0.40 27.98 -9.58
CA SER A 90 0.25 27.41 -10.76
C SER A 90 1.44 26.52 -10.39
N GLU A 91 2.21 26.89 -9.37
CA GLU A 91 3.35 26.10 -8.89
C GLU A 91 2.93 24.75 -8.29
N VAL A 92 1.78 24.68 -7.60
CA VAL A 92 1.26 23.41 -7.06
C VAL A 92 0.81 22.49 -8.19
N ILE A 93 0.17 23.05 -9.22
CA ILE A 93 -0.23 22.29 -10.42
C ILE A 93 1.02 21.75 -11.13
N LYS A 94 2.05 22.59 -11.28
CA LYS A 94 3.33 22.23 -11.88
C LYS A 94 4.02 21.09 -11.12
N ILE A 95 4.08 21.14 -9.79
CA ILE A 95 4.64 20.04 -8.97
C ILE A 95 3.87 18.73 -9.23
N CYS A 96 2.54 18.78 -9.23
CA CYS A 96 1.71 17.60 -9.52
C CYS A 96 1.99 17.03 -10.92
N LEU A 97 2.13 17.89 -11.93
CA LEU A 97 2.46 17.48 -13.30
C LEU A 97 3.88 16.92 -13.41
N GLN A 98 4.85 17.45 -12.67
CA GLN A 98 6.21 16.91 -12.59
C GLN A 98 6.24 15.53 -11.93
N ASP A 99 5.42 15.30 -10.91
CA ASP A 99 5.30 13.98 -10.30
C ASP A 99 4.63 12.97 -11.23
N HIS A 100 3.63 13.39 -12.02
CA HIS A 100 3.11 12.57 -13.11
C HIS A 100 4.19 12.30 -14.16
N LEU A 101 4.99 13.30 -14.54
CA LEU A 101 6.09 13.14 -15.50
C LEU A 101 7.09 12.07 -15.05
N LYS A 102 7.46 12.06 -13.76
CA LYS A 102 8.31 11.00 -13.18
C LYS A 102 7.67 9.63 -13.27
N GLN A 103 6.37 9.52 -12.94
CA GLN A 103 5.64 8.25 -13.00
C GLN A 103 5.56 7.71 -14.43
N VAL A 104 5.26 8.56 -15.42
CA VAL A 104 5.19 8.13 -16.81
C VAL A 104 6.53 7.77 -17.40
N HIS A 105 7.60 8.50 -17.05
CA HIS A 105 8.94 8.16 -17.48
C HIS A 105 9.35 6.80 -16.91
N ALA A 106 9.07 6.55 -15.62
CA ALA A 106 9.30 5.24 -15.01
C ALA A 106 8.51 4.14 -15.75
N SER A 107 7.23 4.37 -16.06
CA SER A 107 6.41 3.42 -16.84
C SER A 107 6.94 3.20 -18.26
N TRP A 108 7.39 4.24 -18.94
CA TRP A 108 7.96 4.16 -20.29
C TRP A 108 9.26 3.37 -20.32
N GLN A 109 10.12 3.54 -19.31
CA GLN A 109 11.39 2.81 -19.18
C GLN A 109 11.20 1.31 -18.92
N LEU A 110 10.05 0.88 -18.39
CA LEU A 110 9.85 -0.54 -18.03
C LEU A 110 10.08 -1.51 -19.19
N ASP A 111 9.75 -1.09 -20.41
CA ASP A 111 9.87 -1.90 -21.63
C ASP A 111 11.03 -1.42 -22.53
N LYS A 112 11.99 -0.69 -21.96
CA LYS A 112 13.22 -0.31 -22.66
C LYS A 112 14.34 -1.24 -22.22
N PRO A 113 15.15 -1.74 -23.17
CA PRO A 113 16.36 -2.47 -22.84
C PRO A 113 17.27 -1.69 -21.88
N HIS A 114 17.70 -2.33 -20.80
CA HIS A 114 18.71 -1.77 -19.91
C HIS A 114 20.08 -2.39 -20.18
N VAL A 115 21.12 -1.64 -19.83
CA VAL A 115 22.45 -2.24 -19.64
C VAL A 115 22.39 -3.02 -18.32
N HIS A 116 22.75 -4.30 -18.37
CA HIS A 116 22.78 -5.15 -17.19
C HIS A 116 23.76 -4.58 -16.15
N ALA A 117 23.55 -4.87 -14.86
CA ALA A 117 24.36 -4.29 -13.76
C ALA A 117 25.87 -4.62 -13.87
N SER A 118 26.23 -5.69 -14.59
CA SER A 118 27.62 -6.05 -14.91
C SER A 118 28.26 -5.14 -15.97
N GLY A 119 27.47 -4.36 -16.71
CA GLY A 119 27.93 -3.51 -17.82
C GLY A 119 28.26 -4.26 -19.11
N GLU A 120 28.25 -5.59 -19.09
CA GLU A 120 28.74 -6.46 -20.18
C GLU A 120 27.66 -6.84 -21.19
N HIS A 121 26.39 -6.73 -20.79
CA HIS A 121 25.25 -7.21 -21.58
C HIS A 121 24.19 -6.12 -21.72
N TYR A 122 23.67 -5.97 -22.92
CA TYR A 122 22.50 -5.14 -23.20
C TYR A 122 21.29 -6.06 -23.28
N GLU A 123 20.26 -5.79 -22.47
CA GLU A 123 19.06 -6.62 -22.45
C GLU A 123 18.45 -6.73 -23.84
N THR A 124 18.01 -7.94 -24.18
CA THR A 124 17.19 -8.16 -25.37
C THR A 124 15.79 -7.59 -25.16
N ALA A 125 15.08 -7.31 -26.26
CA ALA A 125 13.68 -6.87 -26.18
C ALA A 125 12.79 -7.87 -25.41
N GLN A 126 13.08 -9.17 -25.52
CA GLN A 126 12.35 -10.21 -24.79
C GLN A 126 12.62 -10.18 -23.28
N GLU A 127 13.86 -9.93 -22.86
CA GLU A 127 14.24 -9.80 -21.44
C GLU A 127 13.56 -8.58 -20.80
N SER A 128 13.61 -7.43 -21.49
CA SER A 128 12.90 -6.21 -21.09
C SER A 128 11.39 -6.46 -20.93
N HIS A 129 10.77 -7.12 -21.92
CA HIS A 129 9.35 -7.44 -21.87
C HIS A 129 8.99 -8.37 -20.69
N ASN A 130 9.80 -9.42 -20.47
CA ASN A 130 9.61 -10.35 -19.35
C ASN A 130 9.73 -9.63 -18.00
N HIS A 131 10.72 -8.75 -17.85
CA HIS A 131 10.90 -7.94 -16.66
C HIS A 131 9.72 -7.00 -16.41
N ALA A 132 9.23 -6.30 -17.44
CA ALA A 132 8.02 -5.48 -17.36
C ALA A 132 6.81 -6.29 -16.89
N CYS A 133 6.59 -7.49 -17.46
CA CYS A 133 5.52 -8.40 -17.05
C CYS A 133 5.67 -8.85 -15.59
N SER A 134 6.87 -9.23 -15.17
CA SER A 134 7.14 -9.62 -13.78
C SER A 134 6.88 -8.49 -12.80
N GLN A 135 7.26 -7.26 -13.14
CA GLN A 135 6.99 -6.09 -12.30
C GLN A 135 5.49 -5.77 -12.23
N GLU A 136 4.77 -5.82 -13.35
CA GLU A 136 3.32 -5.60 -13.37
C GLU A 136 2.59 -6.64 -12.51
N ASN A 137 2.97 -7.92 -12.63
CA ASN A 137 2.44 -8.98 -11.78
C ASN A 137 2.72 -8.71 -10.30
N ALA A 138 3.97 -8.36 -9.94
CA ALA A 138 4.32 -8.04 -8.56
C ALA A 138 3.55 -6.82 -8.01
N GLN A 139 3.33 -5.80 -8.83
CA GLN A 139 2.53 -4.63 -8.44
C GLN A 139 1.05 -5.00 -8.26
N SER A 140 0.49 -5.79 -9.18
CA SER A 140 -0.88 -6.29 -9.10
C SER A 140 -1.10 -7.08 -7.82
N GLU A 141 -0.18 -8.00 -7.48
CA GLU A 141 -0.23 -8.75 -6.23
C GLU A 141 -0.12 -7.84 -4.99
N LYS A 142 0.80 -6.87 -4.98
CA LYS A 142 0.87 -5.88 -3.89
C LYS A 142 -0.43 -5.09 -3.72
N LEU A 143 -1.07 -4.67 -4.81
CA LEU A 143 -2.34 -3.96 -4.77
C LEU A 143 -3.47 -4.84 -4.23
N LYS A 144 -3.56 -6.10 -4.69
CA LYS A 144 -4.53 -7.08 -4.16
C LYS A 144 -4.35 -7.27 -2.66
N VAL A 145 -3.12 -7.52 -2.22
CA VAL A 145 -2.75 -7.67 -0.79
C VAL A 145 -3.20 -6.44 0.01
N ASN A 146 -2.88 -5.24 -0.46
CA ASN A 146 -3.24 -4.00 0.23
C ASN A 146 -4.76 -3.79 0.29
N GLN A 147 -5.48 -4.05 -0.80
CA GLN A 147 -6.94 -3.97 -0.83
C GLN A 147 -7.58 -4.96 0.15
N GLN A 148 -7.05 -6.18 0.23
CA GLN A 148 -7.53 -7.20 1.17
C GLN A 148 -7.27 -6.79 2.62
N LYS A 149 -6.05 -6.33 2.95
CA LYS A 149 -5.72 -5.81 4.29
C LYS A 149 -6.64 -4.67 4.69
N PHE A 150 -6.88 -3.72 3.78
CA PHE A 150 -7.78 -2.61 4.01
C PHE A 150 -9.23 -3.07 4.26
N LYS A 151 -9.72 -4.03 3.48
CA LYS A 151 -11.03 -4.64 3.69
C LYS A 151 -11.13 -5.34 5.06
N LYS A 152 -10.14 -6.18 5.42
CA LYS A 152 -10.09 -6.87 6.71
C LYS A 152 -10.08 -5.89 7.88
N HIS A 153 -9.25 -4.84 7.79
CA HIS A 153 -9.19 -3.77 8.78
C HIS A 153 -10.56 -3.11 9.00
N ARG A 154 -11.21 -2.70 7.90
CA ARG A 154 -12.53 -2.06 7.95
C ARG A 154 -13.58 -2.97 8.56
N GLU A 155 -13.65 -4.22 8.12
CA GLU A 155 -14.63 -5.19 8.63
C GLU A 155 -14.45 -5.47 10.13
N ARG A 156 -13.20 -5.60 10.60
CA ARG A 156 -12.88 -5.74 12.02
C ARG A 156 -13.34 -4.52 12.82
N LEU A 157 -13.05 -3.30 12.35
CA LEU A 157 -13.49 -2.07 13.00
C LEU A 157 -15.02 -1.98 13.08
N ASP A 158 -15.71 -2.29 11.99
CA ASP A 158 -17.17 -2.30 11.95
C ASP A 158 -17.74 -3.32 12.93
N THR A 159 -17.15 -4.51 13.05
CA THR A 159 -17.56 -5.54 14.01
C THR A 159 -17.36 -5.08 15.44
N VAL A 160 -16.18 -4.58 15.82
CA VAL A 160 -15.92 -4.09 17.18
C VAL A 160 -16.87 -2.95 17.54
N ASN A 161 -17.11 -2.01 16.62
CA ASN A 161 -18.02 -0.90 16.85
C ASN A 161 -19.46 -1.37 17.12
N GLU A 162 -19.93 -2.41 16.44
CA GLU A 162 -21.25 -3.00 16.74
C GLU A 162 -21.27 -3.78 18.06
N LEU A 163 -20.22 -4.56 18.35
CA LEU A 163 -20.11 -5.28 19.62
C LEU A 163 -20.19 -4.32 20.81
N LEU A 164 -19.50 -3.19 20.72
CA LEU A 164 -19.50 -2.14 21.75
C LEU A 164 -20.83 -1.39 21.87
N LYS A 165 -21.72 -1.44 20.87
CA LYS A 165 -23.07 -0.88 20.97
C LYS A 165 -24.05 -1.77 21.75
N ASN A 166 -23.71 -3.05 21.97
CA ASN A 166 -24.61 -3.98 22.64
C ASN A 166 -24.71 -3.65 24.15
N PRO A 167 -25.89 -3.23 24.66
CA PRO A 167 -26.05 -2.85 26.06
C PRO A 167 -26.01 -4.06 27.02
N ARG A 168 -26.09 -5.29 26.51
CA ARG A 168 -26.04 -6.53 27.30
C ARG A 168 -24.63 -7.09 27.45
N LEU A 169 -23.62 -6.39 26.93
CA LEU A 169 -22.24 -6.82 26.97
C LEU A 169 -21.71 -6.76 28.41
N SER A 170 -21.01 -7.80 28.85
CA SER A 170 -20.39 -7.81 30.19
C SER A 170 -19.33 -6.71 30.31
N THR A 171 -19.05 -6.21 31.52
CA THR A 171 -18.00 -5.22 31.75
C THR A 171 -16.63 -5.70 31.25
N THR A 172 -16.34 -6.99 31.42
CA THR A 172 -15.10 -7.62 30.98
C THR A 172 -15.01 -7.67 29.45
N ASP A 173 -16.08 -8.10 28.77
CA ASP A 173 -16.12 -8.13 27.31
C ASP A 173 -16.09 -6.72 26.72
N HIS A 174 -16.75 -5.76 27.37
CA HIS A 174 -16.69 -4.36 26.97
C HIS A 174 -15.25 -3.83 27.04
N ALA A 175 -14.51 -4.14 28.11
CA ALA A 175 -13.10 -3.78 28.21
C ALA A 175 -12.24 -4.49 27.15
N LYS A 176 -12.49 -5.79 26.90
CA LYS A 176 -11.81 -6.59 25.86
C LYS A 176 -12.00 -5.99 24.47
N TRP A 177 -13.24 -5.70 24.07
CA TRP A 177 -13.53 -5.14 22.74
C TRP A 177 -13.07 -3.70 22.60
N LYS A 178 -13.09 -2.92 23.68
CA LYS A 178 -12.49 -1.58 23.70
C LYS A 178 -10.98 -1.66 23.47
N PHE A 179 -10.30 -2.58 24.14
CA PHE A 179 -8.88 -2.84 23.92
C PHE A 179 -8.61 -3.30 22.48
N ALA A 180 -9.42 -4.23 21.94
CA ALA A 180 -9.31 -4.66 20.55
C ALA A 180 -9.45 -3.49 19.57
N LYS A 181 -10.39 -2.56 19.81
CA LYS A 181 -10.56 -1.33 19.03
C LYS A 181 -9.30 -0.47 19.03
N ASP A 182 -8.74 -0.23 20.22
CA ASP A 182 -7.54 0.60 20.38
C ASP A 182 -6.33 -0.02 19.67
N VAL A 183 -6.19 -1.34 19.75
CA VAL A 183 -5.16 -2.09 19.01
C VAL A 183 -5.37 -1.93 17.50
N LEU A 184 -6.59 -2.12 16.99
CA LEU A 184 -6.89 -1.97 15.56
C LEU A 184 -6.56 -0.57 15.05
N ILE A 185 -7.00 0.48 15.77
CA ILE A 185 -6.74 1.87 15.38
C ILE A 185 -5.23 2.14 15.31
N LYS A 186 -4.46 1.63 16.28
CA LYS A 186 -3.00 1.82 16.33
C LYS A 186 -2.27 1.03 15.26
N LEU A 187 -2.74 -0.18 14.94
CA LEU A 187 -2.15 -1.06 13.92
C LEU A 187 -2.51 -0.65 12.49
N GLY A 188 -3.67 -0.04 12.28
CA GLY A 188 -4.17 0.36 10.97
C GLY A 188 -4.27 -0.83 10.00
N THR A 189 -4.07 -0.54 8.72
CA THR A 189 -4.03 -1.53 7.63
C THR A 189 -2.80 -2.42 7.69
N ASP A 190 -1.69 -1.91 8.20
CA ASP A 190 -0.39 -2.56 8.12
C ASP A 190 -0.30 -3.74 9.09
N GLY A 191 -0.96 -3.64 10.24
CA GLY A 191 -1.08 -4.75 11.19
C GLY A 191 -2.17 -5.77 10.87
N GLN A 192 -2.76 -5.75 9.66
CA GLN A 192 -3.63 -6.82 9.22
C GLN A 192 -2.82 -7.95 8.57
N SER A 193 -3.07 -9.18 9.02
CA SER A 193 -2.50 -10.38 8.40
C SER A 193 -3.11 -10.62 7.02
N LEU A 194 -2.26 -11.07 6.10
CA LEU A 194 -2.67 -11.62 4.82
C LEU A 194 -2.98 -13.10 5.04
N GLU A 195 -4.20 -13.41 5.43
CA GLU A 195 -4.66 -14.79 5.56
C GLU A 195 -5.75 -15.04 4.53
N HIS A 196 -5.35 -15.13 3.26
CA HIS A 196 -6.16 -15.79 2.24
C HIS A 196 -5.29 -16.40 1.13
N THR A 197 -5.20 -17.73 1.21
CA THR A 197 -4.98 -18.67 0.12
C THR A 197 -6.23 -18.68 -0.78
N ASP A 198 -6.03 -18.41 -2.07
CA ASP A 198 -6.95 -18.83 -3.14
C ASP A 198 -6.83 -20.36 -3.41
N SER A 199 -6.17 -21.12 -2.53
CA SER A 199 -5.99 -22.56 -2.66
C SER A 199 -6.87 -23.32 -1.67
N ASP A 200 -7.44 -24.42 -2.13
CA ASP A 200 -8.22 -25.39 -1.35
C ASP A 200 -7.39 -26.15 -0.29
N LEU A 201 -6.16 -25.70 -0.01
CA LEU A 201 -5.28 -26.29 0.99
C LEU A 201 -5.49 -25.61 2.35
N ALA A 202 -5.39 -26.41 3.41
CA ALA A 202 -5.45 -25.92 4.79
C ALA A 202 -4.41 -24.81 5.00
N LEU A 203 -4.87 -23.61 5.34
CA LEU A 203 -4.01 -22.48 5.65
C LEU A 203 -3.27 -22.77 6.96
N VAL A 204 -1.95 -22.95 6.88
CA VAL A 204 -1.08 -23.03 8.06
C VAL A 204 -0.71 -21.61 8.46
N THR A 205 -1.30 -21.12 9.55
CA THR A 205 -0.97 -19.81 10.12
C THR A 205 0.11 -20.01 11.19
N TYR A 206 1.26 -19.36 11.02
CA TYR A 206 2.34 -19.38 12.00
C TYR A 206 2.16 -18.22 12.99
N GLU A 207 2.27 -18.49 14.28
CA GLU A 207 2.26 -17.43 15.30
C GLU A 207 3.62 -16.70 15.31
N PRO A 208 3.66 -15.37 15.11
CA PRO A 208 4.91 -14.63 15.14
C PRO A 208 5.45 -14.53 16.57
N PHE A 209 6.67 -15.04 16.78
CA PHE A 209 7.40 -15.04 18.08
C PHE A 209 7.55 -13.64 18.71
N TYR A 210 7.51 -12.59 17.89
CA TYR A 210 7.68 -11.21 18.34
C TYR A 210 6.39 -10.58 18.87
N CYS A 211 5.21 -11.16 18.65
CA CYS A 211 3.93 -10.59 19.07
C CYS A 211 3.48 -11.14 20.43
N ARG A 212 2.77 -10.32 21.22
CA ARG A 212 2.12 -10.83 22.44
C ARG A 212 0.95 -11.75 22.11
N HIS A 213 0.95 -12.95 22.71
CA HIS A 213 -0.09 -13.97 22.52
C HIS A 213 -1.51 -13.44 22.78
N ILE A 214 -1.69 -12.63 23.82
CA ILE A 214 -2.99 -12.03 24.17
C ILE A 214 -3.57 -11.13 23.06
N VAL A 215 -2.72 -10.46 22.27
CA VAL A 215 -3.18 -9.63 21.14
C VAL A 215 -3.62 -10.52 19.98
N GLY A 216 -2.86 -11.59 19.72
CA GLY A 216 -3.23 -12.60 18.73
C GLY A 216 -4.59 -13.23 19.04
N GLN A 217 -4.80 -13.65 20.29
CA GLN A 217 -6.05 -14.26 20.74
C GLN A 217 -7.25 -13.31 20.59
N ILE A 218 -7.13 -12.05 21.04
CA ILE A 218 -8.23 -11.07 20.95
C ILE A 218 -8.57 -10.75 19.48
N LEU A 219 -7.58 -10.65 18.60
CA LEU A 219 -7.83 -10.44 17.17
C LEU A 219 -8.40 -11.69 16.47
N HIS A 220 -8.07 -12.88 16.95
CA HIS A 220 -8.67 -14.13 16.49
C HIS A 220 -10.16 -14.22 16.86
N GLU A 221 -10.49 -13.99 18.14
CA GLU A 221 -11.90 -13.92 18.59
C GLU A 221 -12.69 -12.88 17.80
N LEU A 222 -12.06 -11.75 17.46
CA LEU A 222 -12.69 -10.75 16.61
C LEU A 222 -12.95 -11.22 15.18
N ASP A 223 -12.03 -12.00 14.60
CA ASP A 223 -12.22 -12.59 13.28
C ASP A 223 -13.40 -13.57 13.29
N GLU A 224 -13.53 -14.39 14.33
CA GLU A 224 -14.67 -15.30 14.53
C GLU A 224 -15.98 -14.53 14.61
N GLU A 225 -16.06 -13.45 15.41
CA GLU A 225 -17.25 -12.61 15.49
C GLU A 225 -17.57 -11.90 14.15
N THR A 226 -16.54 -11.49 13.41
CA THR A 226 -16.71 -10.88 12.09
C THR A 226 -17.29 -11.89 11.09
N ILE A 227 -16.81 -13.13 11.11
CA ILE A 227 -17.34 -14.23 10.30
C ILE A 227 -18.79 -14.53 10.72
N ALA A 228 -19.05 -14.71 12.02
CA ALA A 228 -20.38 -14.98 12.56
C ALA A 228 -21.38 -13.89 12.19
N ARG A 229 -20.98 -12.62 12.28
CA ARG A 229 -21.81 -11.47 11.86
C ARG A 229 -22.11 -11.50 10.37
N LYS A 230 -21.13 -11.80 9.52
CA LYS A 230 -21.36 -11.96 8.08
C LYS A 230 -22.36 -13.08 7.80
N LEU A 231 -22.23 -14.22 8.48
CA LEU A 231 -23.17 -15.35 8.36
C LEU A 231 -24.59 -14.95 8.77
N ARG A 232 -24.76 -14.29 9.92
CA ARG A 232 -26.05 -13.74 10.38
C ARG A 232 -26.69 -12.82 9.33
N ASN A 233 -25.89 -11.92 8.74
CA ASN A 233 -26.35 -10.98 7.71
C ASN A 233 -26.70 -11.64 6.36
N VAL A 234 -26.08 -12.76 6.03
CA VAL A 234 -26.38 -13.53 4.80
C VAL A 234 -27.67 -14.33 4.99
N HIS A 235 -27.84 -14.96 6.16
CA HIS A 235 -29.05 -15.69 6.51
C HIS A 235 -30.28 -14.77 6.58
N SER A 236 -30.15 -13.57 7.16
CA SER A 236 -31.25 -12.59 7.20
C SER A 236 -31.67 -12.08 5.81
N LYS A 237 -30.81 -12.23 4.80
CA LYS A 237 -31.09 -11.87 3.41
C LYS A 237 -31.56 -13.04 2.54
N GLY A 238 -31.84 -14.21 3.14
CA GLY A 238 -32.36 -15.38 2.44
C GLY A 238 -31.41 -15.98 1.39
N LYS A 239 -30.11 -15.63 1.43
CA LYS A 239 -29.13 -16.17 0.49
C LYS A 239 -28.51 -17.45 1.05
N GLN A 240 -28.76 -18.59 0.41
CA GLN A 240 -27.95 -19.80 0.60
C GLN A 240 -26.55 -19.58 0.02
N ARG A 241 -25.49 -19.92 0.76
CA ARG A 241 -24.16 -20.11 0.17
C ARG A 241 -23.38 -21.27 0.81
N LEU A 242 -22.55 -21.86 -0.05
CA LEU A 242 -21.51 -22.85 0.22
C LEU A 242 -20.70 -22.46 1.46
N ILE A 243 -20.62 -23.41 2.38
CA ILE A 243 -19.77 -23.37 3.57
C ILE A 243 -18.34 -23.14 3.09
N PRO A 244 -17.62 -22.11 3.56
CA PRO A 244 -16.20 -21.99 3.31
C PRO A 244 -15.52 -23.27 3.82
N SER A 245 -14.76 -23.94 2.95
CA SER A 245 -13.97 -25.12 3.26
C SER A 245 -13.34 -24.96 4.66
N GLY A 246 -13.59 -25.93 5.54
CA GLY A 246 -13.21 -25.84 6.96
C GLY A 246 -11.76 -25.43 7.10
N ARG A 247 -11.51 -24.29 7.75
CA ARG A 247 -10.16 -23.83 8.03
C ARG A 247 -9.59 -24.68 9.16
N ILE A 248 -8.71 -25.62 8.80
CA ILE A 248 -7.92 -26.32 9.79
C ILE A 248 -6.77 -25.39 10.17
N HIS A 249 -6.93 -24.67 11.27
CA HIS A 249 -5.81 -23.99 11.92
C HIS A 249 -4.93 -25.07 12.55
N ARG A 250 -3.87 -25.49 11.86
CA ARG A 250 -2.79 -26.23 12.53
C ARG A 250 -1.89 -25.21 13.21
N ARG A 251 -1.86 -25.24 14.54
CA ARG A 251 -0.78 -24.61 15.30
C ARG A 251 0.51 -25.34 14.94
N SER A 252 1.34 -24.74 14.08
CA SER A 252 2.71 -25.22 13.91
C SER A 252 3.55 -24.74 15.10
N LYS A 253 4.43 -25.61 15.61
CA LYS A 253 5.51 -25.20 16.53
C LYS A 253 6.64 -24.45 15.78
N GLU A 254 6.59 -24.40 14.45
CA GLU A 254 7.58 -23.73 13.63
C GLU A 254 7.39 -22.21 13.71
N CYS A 255 8.50 -21.49 13.87
CA CYS A 255 8.50 -20.04 13.95
C CYS A 255 8.21 -19.42 12.58
N SER A 256 7.35 -18.40 12.53
CA SER A 256 7.11 -17.68 11.27
C SER A 256 8.38 -16.95 10.81
N HIS A 257 8.78 -17.13 9.56
CA HIS A 257 9.79 -16.27 8.88
C HIS A 257 9.22 -14.92 8.43
N ASN A 258 8.01 -14.54 8.87
CA ASN A 258 7.43 -13.27 8.49
C ASN A 258 8.30 -12.12 9.03
N PRO A 259 8.59 -11.11 8.19
CA PRO A 259 9.35 -9.95 8.63
C PRO A 259 8.64 -9.29 9.81
N VAL A 260 9.41 -8.96 10.83
CA VAL A 260 8.90 -8.32 12.04
C VAL A 260 8.21 -7.02 11.66
N ALA A 261 6.97 -6.84 12.14
CA ALA A 261 6.27 -5.59 11.92
C ALA A 261 7.02 -4.45 12.63
N HIS A 262 7.44 -3.42 11.89
CA HIS A 262 8.09 -2.23 12.43
C HIS A 262 7.06 -1.18 12.87
N LYS A 263 7.50 -0.20 13.68
CA LYS A 263 6.72 0.96 14.13
C LYS A 263 5.50 0.64 14.99
N LEU A 264 5.40 -0.58 15.53
CA LEU A 264 4.33 -0.92 16.45
C LEU A 264 4.63 -0.32 17.85
N PRO A 265 3.59 -0.08 18.67
CA PRO A 265 3.75 0.14 20.09
C PRO A 265 4.61 -0.95 20.76
N ILE A 266 5.56 -0.56 21.62
CA ILE A 266 6.42 -1.48 22.38
C ILE A 266 5.59 -2.54 23.12
N ALA A 267 4.44 -2.13 23.64
CA ALA A 267 3.52 -2.99 24.38
C ALA A 267 2.94 -4.15 23.55
N LEU A 268 3.00 -4.12 22.21
CA LEU A 268 2.52 -5.22 21.36
C LEU A 268 3.60 -6.26 21.07
N TYR A 269 4.86 -5.95 21.35
CA TYR A 269 5.94 -6.92 21.23
C TYR A 269 6.06 -7.79 22.48
N HIS A 270 6.51 -9.03 22.26
CA HIS A 270 6.86 -9.95 23.33
C HIS A 270 8.11 -9.44 24.07
N ARG A 271 8.09 -9.50 25.41
CA ARG A 271 9.18 -8.94 26.25
C ARG A 271 10.52 -9.64 25.98
N ARG A 272 10.53 -10.97 25.79
CA ARG A 272 11.77 -11.72 25.51
C ARG A 272 12.35 -11.33 24.16
N TYR A 273 11.49 -11.13 23.15
CA TYR A 273 11.91 -10.68 21.82
C TYR A 273 12.60 -9.30 21.90
N LEU A 274 11.99 -8.33 22.58
CA LEU A 274 12.60 -7.01 22.76
C LEU A 274 13.94 -7.06 23.51
N LYS A 275 14.08 -7.96 24.50
CA LYS A 275 15.33 -8.16 25.25
C LYS A 275 16.43 -8.83 24.43
N SER A 276 16.07 -9.63 23.42
CA SER A 276 17.05 -10.30 22.54
C SER A 276 17.55 -9.42 21.40
N LEU A 277 16.95 -8.25 21.18
CA LEU A 277 17.36 -7.34 20.10
C LEU A 277 18.61 -6.56 20.46
N SER A 278 19.50 -6.37 19.47
CA SER A 278 20.61 -5.44 19.60
C SER A 278 20.10 -3.99 19.65
N PRO A 279 20.90 -3.02 20.13
CA PRO A 279 20.53 -1.60 20.09
C PRO A 279 20.19 -1.10 18.68
N TYR A 280 20.91 -1.59 17.67
CA TYR A 280 20.66 -1.28 16.25
C TYR A 280 19.31 -1.82 15.79
N ASP A 281 19.00 -3.08 16.11
CA ASP A 281 17.72 -3.70 15.72
C ASP A 281 16.53 -3.04 16.43
N MET A 282 16.73 -2.61 17.68
CA MET A 282 15.74 -1.83 18.43
C MET A 282 15.45 -0.47 17.77
N GLU A 283 16.48 0.19 17.23
CA GLU A 283 16.33 1.44 16.49
C GLU A 283 15.63 1.20 15.14
N LEU A 284 16.01 0.14 14.43
CA LEU A 284 15.39 -0.28 13.17
C LEU A 284 13.91 -0.66 13.36
N LEU A 285 13.56 -1.24 14.51
CA LEU A 285 12.18 -1.57 14.86
C LEU A 285 11.29 -0.31 14.95
N GLN A 286 11.87 0.86 15.25
CA GLN A 286 11.17 2.14 15.41
C GLN A 286 9.95 2.05 16.35
N ALA A 287 10.04 1.22 17.38
CA ALA A 287 8.92 0.91 18.25
C ALA A 287 8.47 2.15 19.05
N LYS A 288 7.16 2.39 19.10
CA LYS A 288 6.59 3.59 19.76
C LYS A 288 6.58 3.38 21.28
N LYS A 289 7.36 4.18 22.01
CA LYS A 289 7.51 4.11 23.48
C LYS A 289 6.26 4.59 24.24
N ASP A 290 5.51 5.54 23.70
CA ASP A 290 4.49 6.28 24.46
C ASP A 290 3.10 5.66 24.49
N VAL A 291 3.01 4.35 24.22
CA VAL A 291 1.73 3.70 24.01
C VAL A 291 1.57 2.54 24.97
N THR A 292 1.16 2.87 26.19
CA THR A 292 0.74 1.91 27.20
C THR A 292 -0.66 1.40 26.90
N PHE A 293 -0.90 0.13 27.24
CA PHE A 293 -2.23 -0.46 27.21
C PHE A 293 -2.51 -1.00 28.62
N PRO A 294 -3.37 -0.34 29.40
CA PRO A 294 -3.61 -0.69 30.80
C PRO A 294 -4.01 -2.16 31.01
N MET A 295 -4.72 -2.76 30.04
CA MET A 295 -5.11 -4.18 30.08
C MET A 295 -3.93 -5.13 29.89
N LEU A 296 -2.90 -4.75 29.12
CA LEU A 296 -1.69 -5.54 28.89
C LEU A 296 -0.70 -5.49 30.05
N GLU A 297 -0.75 -4.44 30.87
CA GLU A 297 0.09 -4.31 32.06
C GLU A 297 -0.48 -5.13 33.23
N LYS A 298 -1.80 -5.09 33.43
CA LYS A 298 -2.50 -5.89 34.45
C LYS A 298 -2.39 -7.40 34.22
N ASN A 299 -2.42 -7.84 32.96
CA ASN A 299 -2.27 -9.26 32.61
C ASN A 299 -0.82 -9.73 32.54
N SER A 300 0.18 -8.84 32.68
CA SER A 300 1.60 -9.21 32.63
C SER A 300 2.09 -10.02 33.84
N VAL A 301 1.24 -10.14 34.87
CA VAL A 301 1.46 -11.03 36.03
C VAL A 301 1.13 -12.49 35.68
N TYR A 302 0.21 -12.73 34.74
CA TYR A 302 -0.17 -14.08 34.30
C TYR A 302 0.73 -14.66 33.21
N ASP A 303 1.50 -13.82 32.52
CA ASP A 303 2.48 -14.24 31.49
C ASP A 303 3.71 -14.96 32.09
N GLN A 304 3.91 -14.91 33.42
CA GLN A 304 4.98 -15.66 34.09
C GLN A 304 4.67 -17.18 34.17
N GLY A 305 3.42 -17.60 34.01
CA GLY A 305 3.01 -19.00 34.09
C GLY A 305 3.00 -19.75 32.75
N SER A 306 3.09 -19.04 31.62
CA SER A 306 3.20 -19.65 30.28
C SER A 306 4.66 -19.95 29.89
N ASP A 307 5.60 -19.70 30.80
CA ASP A 307 7.03 -19.95 30.66
C ASP A 307 7.44 -21.41 30.92
N SER A 308 6.49 -22.36 30.89
CA SER A 308 6.80 -23.79 30.77
C SER A 308 7.27 -24.09 29.36
N MET A 309 8.52 -23.70 29.08
CA MET A 309 9.33 -24.32 28.05
C MET A 309 9.60 -25.75 28.51
N ASP A 310 8.98 -26.73 27.86
CA ASP A 310 9.64 -28.02 27.73
C ASP A 310 10.96 -27.74 27.00
N GLU A 311 12.07 -27.80 27.74
CA GLU A 311 13.40 -27.94 27.16
C GLU A 311 13.43 -29.27 26.42
N THR A 312 13.38 -29.23 25.09
CA THR A 312 14.00 -30.22 24.19
C THR A 312 14.10 -29.68 22.77
#